data_AF-A0A950UQS0-F1
#
_entry.id   AF-A0A950UQS0-F1
#
_cell.length_a   1.000
_cell.length_b   1.000
_cell.length_c   1.000
_cell.angle_alpha   90.00
_cell.angle_beta   90.00
_cell.angle_gamma   90.00
#
_symmetry.space_group_name_H-M   'P 1'
#
loop_
_entity.id
_entity.type
_entity.pdbx_description
1 polymer ?
#
loop_
_entity_poly.entity_id
_entity_poly.type
_entity_poly.pdbx_seq_one_letter_code
_entity_poly.pdbx_strand_id
1 'polypeptide(L)'
;GVLVRGSNLTVDVRVVLAHELTHALQDQYFGLDRLANDTGSGEDTGFRALVEADAVRVEDSYVDSLPSADAKAFEATRAKQAKDADVPDVPEALVDDLAFPYVFGPAFVAYLDEHGGNDAINAAFKKPPQSEAQIVDPQSYVAGVTVTKVSAPALNPGQKLVDKAHDVGQVSMLEVLGSRLPFDPAWAALKQWTGDQGLTYRENGKVCFAGDTALKDSASADTFENAAKAWAATMPAASVARVTPTVVDLRSCDPGPDYKHAVPQPSAFKSLGLRSQLIADLQQQAKLRYAVATCTADALIARLGAAQLLALDNVTDQNDPRIRQVQQVTREVLPGCLHSTTT
;
A
#
# COMPACT_ATOMS: atom_id res chain seq x y z
N GLY A 1 17.97 -13.95 16.83
CA GLY A 1 17.68 -14.66 18.09
C GLY A 1 16.83 -13.78 18.97
N VAL A 2 15.76 -14.31 19.57
CA VAL A 2 14.77 -13.53 20.32
C VAL A 2 15.18 -13.40 21.80
N LEU A 3 15.21 -12.18 22.33
CA LEU A 3 15.48 -11.90 23.75
C LEU A 3 14.23 -11.31 24.41
N VAL A 4 13.68 -12.02 25.40
CA VAL A 4 12.55 -11.54 26.20
C VAL A 4 13.08 -10.88 27.48
N ARG A 5 12.66 -9.65 27.76
CA ARG A 5 12.93 -8.97 29.04
C ARG A 5 11.69 -9.01 29.93
N GLY A 6 11.89 -9.37 31.21
CA GLY A 6 10.81 -9.53 32.19
C GLY A 6 10.54 -11.00 32.53
N SER A 7 9.78 -11.24 33.60
CA SER A 7 9.50 -12.58 34.13
C SER A 7 8.06 -13.04 33.96
N ASN A 8 7.18 -12.20 33.38
CA ASN A 8 5.76 -12.51 33.19
C ASN A 8 5.42 -12.53 31.70
N LEU A 9 4.91 -13.67 31.23
CA LEU A 9 4.44 -13.85 29.86
C LEU A 9 2.93 -13.53 29.80
N THR A 10 2.60 -12.24 29.69
CA THR A 10 1.21 -11.80 29.46
C THR A 10 0.70 -12.31 28.11
N VAL A 11 -0.62 -12.23 27.86
CA VAL A 11 -1.20 -12.56 26.55
C VAL A 11 -0.50 -11.76 25.45
N ASP A 12 -0.40 -10.43 25.60
CA ASP A 12 0.24 -9.55 24.62
C ASP A 12 1.69 -9.95 24.34
N VAL A 13 2.47 -10.27 25.38
CA VAL A 13 3.87 -10.71 25.22
C VAL A 13 3.94 -12.04 24.48
N ARG A 14 3.02 -12.97 24.71
CA ARG A 14 2.97 -14.26 24.00
C ARG A 14 2.60 -14.09 22.53
N VAL A 15 1.69 -13.16 22.22
CA VAL A 15 1.29 -12.86 20.85
C VAL A 15 2.46 -12.24 20.07
N VAL A 16 3.11 -11.21 20.63
CA VAL A 16 4.35 -10.63 20.04
C VAL A 16 5.44 -11.69 19.89
N LEU A 17 5.59 -12.60 20.86
CA LEU A 17 6.54 -13.70 20.74
C LEU A 17 6.24 -14.63 19.57
N ALA A 18 4.97 -14.89 19.23
CA ALA A 18 4.61 -15.69 18.07
C ALA A 18 5.06 -15.00 16.76
N HIS A 19 4.87 -13.69 16.65
CA HIS A 19 5.37 -12.87 15.53
C HIS A 19 6.90 -12.93 15.42
N GLU A 20 7.62 -12.63 16.51
CA GLU A 20 9.09 -12.56 16.52
C GLU A 20 9.77 -13.94 16.33
N LEU A 21 9.17 -15.01 16.84
CA LEU A 21 9.63 -16.37 16.58
C LEU A 21 9.41 -16.77 15.12
N THR A 22 8.38 -16.22 14.47
CA THR A 22 8.16 -16.42 13.02
C THR A 22 9.28 -15.77 12.23
N HIS A 23 9.70 -14.55 12.56
CA HIS A 23 10.88 -13.94 11.93
C HIS A 23 12.15 -14.76 12.14
N ALA A 24 12.37 -15.30 13.34
CA ALA A 24 13.52 -16.17 13.60
C ALA A 24 13.48 -17.45 12.74
N LEU A 25 12.31 -17.98 12.44
CA LEU A 25 12.13 -19.13 11.55
C LEU A 25 12.31 -18.72 10.08
N GLN A 26 11.71 -17.62 9.64
CA GLN A 26 11.87 -17.08 8.29
C GLN A 26 13.35 -16.82 7.98
N ASP A 27 14.12 -16.28 8.91
CA ASP A 27 15.57 -16.05 8.77
C ASP A 27 16.34 -17.35 8.55
N GLN A 28 16.02 -18.40 9.31
CA GLN A 28 16.68 -19.72 9.18
C GLN A 28 16.43 -20.38 7.82
N TYR A 29 15.28 -20.12 7.19
CA TYR A 29 14.86 -20.82 5.97
C TYR A 29 15.00 -19.98 4.69
N PHE A 30 14.93 -18.66 4.80
CA PHE A 30 14.86 -17.73 3.66
C PHE A 30 15.92 -16.64 3.67
N GLY A 31 16.71 -16.50 4.75
CA GLY A 31 17.80 -15.53 4.86
C GLY A 31 17.28 -14.09 4.87
N LEU A 32 16.86 -13.62 6.05
CA LEU A 32 16.36 -12.23 6.19
C LEU A 32 17.52 -11.22 6.27
N ASP A 33 18.77 -11.67 6.32
CA ASP A 33 19.97 -10.85 6.27
C ASP A 33 20.02 -9.94 5.02
N ARG A 34 19.31 -10.31 3.95
CA ARG A 34 19.15 -9.42 2.77
C ARG A 34 18.52 -8.08 3.11
N LEU A 35 17.62 -8.02 4.10
CA LEU A 35 16.99 -6.76 4.54
C LEU A 35 17.99 -5.83 5.24
N ALA A 36 19.11 -6.35 5.75
CA ALA A 36 20.18 -5.51 6.30
C ALA A 36 20.94 -4.72 5.23
N ASN A 37 20.82 -5.14 3.95
CA ASN A 37 21.39 -4.46 2.79
C ASN A 37 20.31 -3.83 1.91
N ASP A 38 19.14 -3.48 2.49
CA ASP A 38 18.03 -2.84 1.79
C ASP A 38 18.53 -1.65 0.96
N THR A 39 18.27 -1.70 -0.34
CA THR A 39 18.71 -0.69 -1.31
C THR A 39 17.64 0.35 -1.61
N GLY A 40 16.47 0.24 -0.98
CA GLY A 40 15.26 0.97 -1.34
C GLY A 40 14.67 0.50 -2.67
N SER A 41 14.92 -0.75 -3.08
CA SER A 41 14.35 -1.31 -4.30
C SER A 41 12.91 -1.77 -4.08
N GLY A 42 12.12 -1.83 -5.16
CA GLY A 42 10.75 -2.35 -5.09
C GLY A 42 10.70 -3.81 -4.62
N GLU A 43 11.75 -4.60 -4.91
CA GLU A 43 11.87 -5.97 -4.41
C GLU A 43 12.12 -6.02 -2.91
N ASP A 44 12.90 -5.09 -2.35
CA ASP A 44 13.15 -5.02 -0.91
C ASP A 44 11.86 -4.63 -0.16
N THR A 45 11.10 -3.66 -0.67
CA THR A 45 9.77 -3.30 -0.14
C THR A 45 8.78 -4.47 -0.23
N GLY A 46 8.73 -5.15 -1.38
CA GLY A 46 7.87 -6.32 -1.58
C GLY A 46 8.24 -7.50 -0.68
N PHE A 47 9.53 -7.75 -0.48
CA PHE A 47 10.02 -8.78 0.43
C PHE A 47 9.70 -8.45 1.88
N ARG A 48 9.91 -7.20 2.33
CA ARG A 48 9.54 -6.74 3.68
C ARG A 48 8.04 -6.92 3.93
N ALA A 49 7.19 -6.57 2.97
CA ALA A 49 5.74 -6.78 3.06
C ALA A 49 5.36 -8.26 3.23
N LEU A 50 6.01 -9.17 2.49
CA LEU A 50 5.81 -10.61 2.64
C LEU A 50 6.25 -11.12 4.01
N VAL A 51 7.43 -10.71 4.49
CA VAL A 51 8.01 -11.10 5.79
C VAL A 51 7.06 -10.73 6.93
N GLU A 52 6.66 -9.46 7.00
CA GLU A 52 5.79 -8.97 8.07
C GLU A 52 4.40 -9.58 7.99
N ALA A 53 3.82 -9.70 6.81
CA ALA A 53 2.46 -10.23 6.66
C ALA A 53 2.36 -11.72 6.98
N ASP A 54 3.38 -12.53 6.66
CA ASP A 54 3.40 -13.94 7.06
C ASP A 54 3.57 -14.08 8.58
N ALA A 55 4.36 -13.20 9.22
CA ALA A 55 4.46 -13.15 10.67
C ALA A 55 3.14 -12.74 11.33
N VAL A 56 2.45 -11.72 10.80
CA VAL A 56 1.10 -11.31 11.24
C VAL A 56 0.10 -12.46 11.08
N ARG A 57 0.14 -13.22 9.98
CA ARG A 57 -0.73 -14.38 9.79
C ARG A 57 -0.53 -15.44 10.87
N VAL A 58 0.72 -15.72 11.25
CA VAL A 58 1.03 -16.67 12.34
C VAL A 58 0.64 -16.09 13.69
N GLU A 59 0.84 -14.79 13.91
CA GLU A 59 0.36 -14.05 15.08
C GLU A 59 -1.16 -14.20 15.25
N ASP A 60 -1.93 -13.87 14.21
CA ASP A 60 -3.39 -13.95 14.22
C ASP A 60 -3.84 -15.42 14.43
N SER A 61 -3.17 -16.41 13.81
CA SER A 61 -3.45 -17.82 14.07
C SER A 61 -3.17 -18.24 15.52
N TYR A 62 -2.18 -17.64 16.17
CA TYR A 62 -1.93 -17.84 17.60
C TYR A 62 -3.03 -17.21 18.45
N VAL A 63 -3.47 -15.99 18.12
CA VAL A 63 -4.60 -15.31 18.79
C VAL A 63 -5.87 -16.16 18.71
N ASP A 64 -6.17 -16.73 17.54
CA ASP A 64 -7.33 -17.61 17.33
C ASP A 64 -7.27 -18.90 18.17
N SER A 65 -6.07 -19.34 18.57
CA SER A 65 -5.88 -20.50 19.44
C SER A 65 -6.09 -20.20 20.93
N LEU A 66 -6.14 -18.92 21.31
CA LEU A 66 -6.31 -18.49 22.71
C LEU A 66 -7.74 -18.75 23.21
N PRO A 67 -7.94 -18.86 24.53
CA PRO A 67 -9.27 -18.77 25.11
C PRO A 67 -9.99 -17.50 24.64
N SER A 68 -11.28 -17.59 24.28
CA SER A 68 -12.03 -16.47 23.70
C SER A 68 -11.99 -15.17 24.52
N ALA A 69 -11.88 -15.27 25.84
CA ALA A 69 -11.73 -14.10 26.71
C ALA A 69 -10.38 -13.40 26.51
N ASP A 70 -9.29 -14.16 26.37
CA ASP A 70 -7.94 -13.64 26.16
C ASP A 70 -7.82 -13.04 24.75
N ALA A 71 -8.34 -13.72 23.72
CA ALA A 71 -8.37 -13.19 22.36
C ALA A 71 -9.12 -11.85 22.27
N LYS A 72 -10.31 -11.77 22.88
CA LYS A 72 -11.08 -10.51 22.92
C LYS A 72 -10.36 -9.39 23.68
N ALA A 73 -9.66 -9.71 24.76
CA ALA A 73 -8.90 -8.74 25.53
C ALA A 73 -7.68 -8.22 24.75
N PHE A 74 -6.99 -9.11 24.03
CA PHE A 74 -5.91 -8.75 23.11
C PHE A 74 -6.42 -7.86 21.99
N GLU A 75 -7.49 -8.25 21.29
CA GLU A 75 -8.07 -7.45 20.21
C GLU A 75 -8.55 -6.07 20.67
N ALA A 76 -9.13 -5.97 21.87
CA ALA A 76 -9.47 -4.68 22.45
C ALA A 76 -8.23 -3.81 22.72
N THR A 77 -7.11 -4.43 23.12
CA THR A 77 -5.84 -3.75 23.35
C THR A 77 -5.21 -3.30 22.03
N ARG A 78 -5.15 -4.18 21.02
CA ARG A 78 -4.69 -3.90 19.66
C ARG A 78 -5.49 -2.76 19.03
N ALA A 79 -6.83 -2.80 19.12
CA ALA A 79 -7.71 -1.75 18.61
C ALA A 79 -7.52 -0.40 19.33
N LYS A 80 -7.17 -0.42 20.63
CA LYS A 80 -6.82 0.79 21.37
C LYS A 80 -5.47 1.34 20.91
N GLN A 81 -4.45 0.50 20.79
CA GLN A 81 -3.12 0.90 20.32
C GLN A 81 -3.17 1.49 18.91
N ALA A 82 -3.96 0.90 18.01
CA ALA A 82 -4.16 1.44 16.66
C ALA A 82 -4.79 2.84 16.65
N LYS A 83 -5.67 3.16 17.63
CA LYS A 83 -6.25 4.50 17.79
C LYS A 83 -5.25 5.51 18.36
N ASP A 84 -4.36 5.03 19.23
CA ASP A 84 -3.32 5.83 19.89
C ASP A 84 -2.02 5.89 19.06
N ALA A 85 -1.99 5.30 17.85
CA ALA A 85 -0.80 5.19 16.99
C ALA A 85 -0.44 6.49 16.27
N ASP A 86 -1.14 7.60 16.55
CA ASP A 86 -0.73 8.91 16.06
C ASP A 86 0.63 9.28 16.66
N VAL A 87 1.60 9.59 15.81
CA VAL A 87 2.94 10.00 16.23
C VAL A 87 3.12 11.46 15.83
N PRO A 88 2.79 12.41 16.73
CA PRO A 88 2.98 13.82 16.47
C PRO A 88 4.41 14.10 16.02
N ASP A 89 4.57 15.05 15.09
CA ASP A 89 5.85 15.51 14.54
C ASP A 89 6.58 14.53 13.60
N VAL A 90 6.02 13.35 13.31
CA VAL A 90 6.52 12.46 12.25
C VAL A 90 5.76 12.75 10.94
N PRO A 91 6.45 12.91 9.79
CA PRO A 91 5.77 13.06 8.51
C PRO A 91 4.85 11.86 8.20
N GLU A 92 3.60 12.12 7.80
CA GLU A 92 2.60 11.06 7.52
C GLU A 92 3.13 10.02 6.53
N ALA A 93 3.84 10.45 5.48
CA ALA A 93 4.45 9.53 4.50
C ALA A 93 5.47 8.54 5.12
N LEU A 94 6.18 8.92 6.20
CA LEU A 94 7.07 7.99 6.90
C LEU A 94 6.28 7.00 7.75
N VAL A 95 5.15 7.43 8.32
CA VAL A 95 4.24 6.54 9.06
C VAL A 95 3.61 5.53 8.09
N ASP A 96 3.18 6.00 6.92
CA ASP A 96 2.56 5.18 5.87
C ASP A 96 3.55 4.16 5.27
N ASP A 97 4.81 4.53 4.99
CA ASP A 97 5.86 3.59 4.55
C ASP A 97 6.13 2.49 5.60
N LEU A 98 6.17 2.83 6.88
CA LEU A 98 6.31 1.86 7.97
C LEU A 98 5.06 0.98 8.12
N ALA A 99 3.88 1.52 7.83
CA ALA A 99 2.60 0.80 7.92
C ALA A 99 2.34 -0.09 6.69
N PHE A 100 2.97 0.18 5.54
CA PHE A 100 2.71 -0.50 4.27
C PHE A 100 2.71 -2.05 4.38
N PRO A 101 3.73 -2.70 4.99
CA PRO A 101 3.76 -4.15 5.17
C PRO A 101 2.53 -4.70 5.91
N TYR A 102 2.06 -4.00 6.93
CA TYR A 102 0.95 -4.41 7.79
C TYR A 102 -0.42 -4.08 7.20
N VAL A 103 -0.51 -3.05 6.36
CA VAL A 103 -1.78 -2.63 5.74
C VAL A 103 -2.08 -3.44 4.47
N PHE A 104 -1.08 -3.69 3.63
CA PHE A 104 -1.30 -4.34 2.33
C PHE A 104 -0.81 -5.78 2.27
N GLY A 105 0.19 -6.14 3.07
CA GLY A 105 0.75 -7.49 3.08
C GLY A 105 -0.23 -8.60 3.51
N PRO A 106 -1.11 -8.42 4.51
CA PRO A 106 -2.02 -9.49 4.94
C PRO A 106 -2.94 -10.01 3.82
N ALA A 107 -3.48 -9.11 2.98
CA ALA A 107 -4.29 -9.50 1.84
C ALA A 107 -3.48 -10.27 0.79
N PHE A 108 -2.20 -9.89 0.60
CA PHE A 108 -1.28 -10.61 -0.28
C PHE A 108 -1.01 -12.03 0.20
N VAL A 109 -0.66 -12.21 1.48
CA VAL A 109 -0.37 -13.53 2.05
C VAL A 109 -1.63 -14.39 2.11
N ALA A 110 -2.78 -13.81 2.47
CA ALA A 110 -4.06 -14.53 2.44
C ALA A 110 -4.38 -15.04 1.03
N TYR A 111 -4.14 -14.23 -0.01
CA TYR A 111 -4.33 -14.66 -1.39
C TYR A 111 -3.42 -15.84 -1.75
N LEU A 112 -2.15 -15.82 -1.35
CA LEU A 112 -1.24 -16.95 -1.57
C LEU A 112 -1.68 -18.21 -0.81
N ASP A 113 -2.11 -18.07 0.44
CA ASP A 113 -2.59 -19.18 1.27
C ASP A 113 -3.82 -19.86 0.61
N GLU A 114 -4.77 -19.07 0.10
CA GLU A 114 -5.92 -19.59 -0.64
C GLU A 114 -5.56 -20.33 -1.94
N HIS A 115 -4.42 -19.99 -2.57
CA HIS A 115 -4.02 -20.52 -3.88
C HIS A 115 -2.92 -21.58 -3.84
N GLY A 116 -2.40 -21.91 -2.66
CA GLY A 116 -1.40 -22.96 -2.51
C GLY A 116 -0.85 -23.14 -1.09
N GLY A 117 -1.50 -22.56 -0.09
CA GLY A 117 -1.11 -22.65 1.31
C GLY A 117 0.32 -22.17 1.56
N ASN A 118 0.96 -22.79 2.55
CA ASN A 118 2.36 -22.54 2.88
C ASN A 118 3.33 -22.80 1.71
N ASP A 119 3.02 -23.68 0.76
CA ASP A 119 3.90 -23.92 -0.39
C ASP A 119 3.96 -22.70 -1.33
N ALA A 120 2.83 -22.02 -1.54
CA ALA A 120 2.79 -20.77 -2.31
C ALA A 120 3.52 -19.63 -1.57
N ILE A 121 3.34 -19.52 -0.25
CA ILE A 121 4.04 -18.53 0.58
C ILE A 121 5.55 -18.79 0.57
N ASN A 122 5.98 -20.03 0.78
CA ASN A 122 7.39 -20.44 0.72
C ASN A 122 8.01 -20.19 -0.67
N ALA A 123 7.22 -20.38 -1.74
CA ALA A 123 7.66 -20.03 -3.09
C ALA A 123 7.84 -18.52 -3.25
N ALA A 124 6.99 -17.70 -2.62
CA ALA A 124 7.12 -16.25 -2.62
C ALA A 124 8.35 -15.75 -1.86
N PHE A 125 8.75 -16.40 -0.77
CA PHE A 125 10.03 -16.08 -0.12
C PHE A 125 11.24 -16.34 -1.03
N LYS A 126 11.17 -17.36 -1.89
CA LYS A 126 12.24 -17.69 -2.85
C LYS A 126 12.21 -16.80 -4.10
N LYS A 127 11.04 -16.27 -4.44
CA LYS A 127 10.83 -15.35 -5.57
C LYS A 127 9.96 -14.18 -5.09
N PRO A 128 10.55 -13.19 -4.41
CA PRO A 128 9.79 -12.12 -3.77
C PRO A 128 8.99 -11.28 -4.76
N PRO A 129 7.92 -10.61 -4.28
CA PRO A 129 7.31 -9.52 -5.01
C PRO A 129 8.34 -8.43 -5.33
N GLN A 130 8.25 -7.85 -6.52
CA GLN A 130 9.23 -6.91 -7.08
C GLN A 130 8.82 -5.45 -6.92
N SER A 131 7.62 -5.17 -6.39
CA SER A 131 7.11 -3.82 -6.19
C SER A 131 5.93 -3.80 -5.22
N GLU A 132 5.64 -2.60 -4.70
CA GLU A 132 4.41 -2.32 -3.94
C GLU A 132 3.14 -2.73 -4.72
N ALA A 133 3.14 -2.54 -6.05
CA ALA A 133 2.00 -2.86 -6.90
C ALA A 133 1.63 -4.35 -6.85
N GLN A 134 2.61 -5.23 -6.69
CA GLN A 134 2.38 -6.67 -6.56
C GLN A 134 1.83 -7.08 -5.19
N ILE A 135 2.10 -6.28 -4.15
CA ILE A 135 1.50 -6.47 -2.82
C ILE A 135 0.05 -5.97 -2.83
N VAL A 136 -0.19 -4.78 -3.40
CA VAL A 136 -1.53 -4.19 -3.54
C VAL A 136 -2.44 -5.00 -4.48
N ASP A 137 -1.86 -5.61 -5.52
CA ASP A 137 -2.54 -6.51 -6.45
C ASP A 137 -1.88 -7.90 -6.50
N PRO A 138 -2.23 -8.81 -5.57
CA PRO A 138 -1.61 -10.14 -5.47
C PRO A 138 -1.78 -10.99 -6.73
N GLN A 139 -2.84 -10.75 -7.52
CA GLN A 139 -3.05 -11.45 -8.78
C GLN A 139 -1.94 -11.14 -9.79
N SER A 140 -1.41 -9.92 -9.80
CA SER A 140 -0.32 -9.53 -10.70
C SER A 140 0.97 -10.31 -10.39
N TYR A 141 1.25 -10.57 -9.11
CA TYR A 141 2.36 -11.40 -8.67
C TYR A 141 2.22 -12.85 -9.14
N VAL A 142 1.06 -13.47 -8.88
CA VAL A 142 0.80 -14.86 -9.29
C VAL A 142 0.79 -15.02 -10.81
N ALA A 143 0.33 -14.01 -11.54
CA ALA A 143 0.39 -13.97 -13.00
C ALA A 143 1.81 -13.74 -13.55
N GLY A 144 2.80 -13.44 -12.70
CA GLY A 144 4.18 -13.20 -13.09
C GLY A 144 4.38 -11.90 -13.87
N VAL A 145 3.53 -10.89 -13.65
CA VAL A 145 3.68 -9.56 -14.27
C VAL A 145 5.02 -8.96 -13.85
N THR A 146 5.88 -8.62 -14.81
CA THR A 146 7.20 -8.06 -14.49
C THR A 146 7.18 -6.54 -14.43
N VAL A 147 7.96 -5.98 -13.52
CA VAL A 147 8.19 -4.53 -13.43
C VAL A 147 9.01 -4.07 -14.64
N THR A 148 8.54 -3.01 -15.30
CA THR A 148 9.23 -2.36 -16.42
C THR A 148 10.46 -1.64 -15.89
N LYS A 149 11.62 -1.93 -16.48
CA LYS A 149 12.85 -1.20 -16.15
C LYS A 149 12.79 0.22 -16.72
N VAL A 150 12.82 1.21 -15.85
CA VAL A 150 12.88 2.63 -16.20
C VAL A 150 14.32 3.12 -16.02
N SER A 151 14.75 4.09 -16.82
CA SER A 151 16.06 4.73 -16.61
C SER A 151 15.94 5.79 -15.53
N ALA A 152 17.00 5.99 -14.75
CA ALA A 152 17.02 7.08 -13.76
C ALA A 152 16.81 8.44 -14.45
N PRO A 153 16.01 9.36 -13.85
CA PRO A 153 15.82 10.70 -14.39
C PRO A 153 17.14 11.43 -14.61
N ALA A 154 17.27 12.15 -15.73
CA ALA A 154 18.48 12.92 -16.00
C ALA A 154 18.56 14.18 -15.13
N LEU A 155 19.77 14.51 -14.66
CA LEU A 155 20.07 15.78 -14.00
C LEU A 155 20.52 16.85 -14.99
N ASN A 156 20.03 18.06 -14.79
CA ASN A 156 20.46 19.24 -15.55
C ASN A 156 21.79 19.80 -15.01
N PRO A 157 22.54 20.57 -15.82
CA PRO A 157 23.73 21.27 -15.35
C PRO A 157 23.44 22.11 -14.08
N GLY A 158 24.27 21.93 -13.05
CA GLY A 158 24.13 22.62 -11.77
C GLY A 158 23.31 21.86 -10.72
N GLN A 159 22.57 20.81 -11.12
CA GLN A 159 21.91 19.90 -10.20
C GLN A 159 22.91 18.88 -9.64
N LYS A 160 22.81 18.59 -8.34
CA LYS A 160 23.71 17.65 -7.66
C LYS A 160 22.93 16.50 -7.05
N LEU A 161 23.26 15.28 -7.43
CA LEU A 161 22.68 14.08 -6.84
C LEU A 161 22.91 14.07 -5.32
N VAL A 162 21.86 13.74 -4.55
CA VAL A 162 21.96 13.52 -3.10
C VAL A 162 22.18 12.04 -2.83
N ASP A 163 21.27 11.21 -3.35
CA ASP A 163 21.28 9.75 -3.19
C ASP A 163 21.16 9.05 -4.53
N LYS A 164 21.50 7.76 -4.57
CA LYS A 164 21.34 6.96 -5.80
C LYS A 164 19.88 6.90 -6.22
N ALA A 165 19.67 6.68 -7.51
CA ALA A 165 18.33 6.40 -8.01
C ALA A 165 17.79 5.11 -7.39
N HIS A 166 16.48 5.10 -7.16
CA HIS A 166 15.73 4.02 -6.52
C HIS A 166 14.38 3.82 -7.22
N ASP A 167 13.76 2.68 -7.01
CA ASP A 167 12.36 2.48 -7.42
C ASP A 167 11.48 3.35 -6.51
N VAL A 168 10.56 4.12 -7.08
CA VAL A 168 9.66 4.97 -6.29
C VAL A 168 8.54 4.12 -5.73
N GLY A 169 7.88 3.32 -6.57
CA GLY A 169 6.75 2.49 -6.16
C GLY A 169 5.39 3.13 -6.41
N GLN A 170 4.39 2.26 -6.64
CA GLN A 170 3.02 2.68 -7.00
C GLN A 170 2.31 3.41 -5.85
N VAL A 171 2.47 2.94 -4.62
CA VAL A 171 1.84 3.52 -3.42
C VAL A 171 2.58 4.77 -2.99
N SER A 172 3.91 4.76 -3.03
CA SER A 172 4.71 5.96 -2.77
C SER A 172 4.38 7.10 -3.76
N MET A 173 4.24 6.79 -5.06
CA MET A 173 3.77 7.79 -6.05
C MET A 173 2.30 8.19 -5.83
N LEU A 174 1.46 7.28 -5.31
CA LEU A 174 0.08 7.61 -4.93
C LEU A 174 0.06 8.62 -3.78
N GLU A 175 0.94 8.51 -2.80
CA GLU A 175 1.06 9.48 -1.72
C GLU A 175 1.56 10.84 -2.24
N VAL A 176 2.51 10.85 -3.17
CA VAL A 176 2.95 12.07 -3.85
C VAL A 176 1.74 12.77 -4.47
N LEU A 177 0.98 12.09 -5.35
CA LEU A 177 -0.21 12.69 -5.97
C LEU A 177 -1.30 13.02 -4.95
N GLY A 178 -1.55 12.13 -4.00
CA GLY A 178 -2.56 12.20 -2.96
C GLY A 178 -2.36 13.31 -1.95
N SER A 179 -1.12 13.80 -1.80
CA SER A 179 -0.83 14.98 -0.96
C SER A 179 -1.59 16.24 -1.40
N ARG A 180 -2.04 16.31 -2.67
CA ARG A 180 -2.75 17.47 -3.22
C ARG A 180 -4.00 17.12 -4.04
N LEU A 181 -4.18 15.87 -4.45
CA LEU A 181 -5.33 15.41 -5.20
C LEU A 181 -6.23 14.48 -4.38
N PRO A 182 -7.56 14.53 -4.57
CA PRO A 182 -8.45 13.49 -4.01
C PRO A 182 -8.03 12.09 -4.47
N PHE A 183 -8.39 11.06 -3.67
CA PHE A 183 -8.01 9.67 -3.92
C PHE A 183 -8.37 9.19 -5.33
N ASP A 184 -9.61 9.38 -5.79
CA ASP A 184 -10.08 8.84 -7.07
C ASP A 184 -9.21 9.24 -8.28
N PRO A 185 -8.94 10.53 -8.56
CA PRO A 185 -8.06 10.91 -9.66
C PRO A 185 -6.60 10.49 -9.46
N ALA A 186 -6.09 10.48 -8.21
CA ALA A 186 -4.73 10.05 -7.92
C ALA A 186 -4.55 8.54 -8.15
N TRP A 187 -5.49 7.72 -7.67
CA TRP A 187 -5.48 6.29 -7.88
C TRP A 187 -5.71 5.92 -9.34
N ALA A 188 -6.64 6.60 -10.02
CA ALA A 188 -6.90 6.37 -11.44
C ALA A 188 -5.64 6.53 -12.31
N ALA A 189 -4.78 7.50 -11.98
CA ALA A 189 -3.50 7.74 -12.64
C ALA A 189 -2.50 6.59 -12.49
N LEU A 190 -2.61 5.78 -11.43
CA LEU A 190 -1.60 4.78 -11.04
C LEU A 190 -2.06 3.34 -11.22
N LYS A 191 -3.35 3.08 -11.50
CA LYS A 191 -3.86 1.72 -11.77
C LYS A 191 -3.14 0.98 -12.91
N GLN A 192 -2.55 1.72 -13.85
CA GLN A 192 -1.84 1.16 -15.01
C GLN A 192 -0.33 1.44 -14.93
N TRP A 193 0.19 1.69 -13.73
CA TRP A 193 1.62 1.75 -13.43
C TRP A 193 2.29 0.43 -13.78
N THR A 194 3.49 0.50 -14.38
CA THR A 194 4.27 -0.71 -14.72
C THR A 194 5.70 -0.69 -14.19
N GLY A 195 6.21 0.45 -13.73
CA GLY A 195 7.57 0.61 -13.22
C GLY A 195 7.92 2.09 -13.07
N ASP A 196 8.95 2.41 -12.30
CA ASP A 196 9.46 3.77 -12.18
C ASP A 196 10.92 3.79 -11.73
N GLN A 197 11.52 4.97 -11.81
CA GLN A 197 12.79 5.30 -11.17
C GLN A 197 12.74 6.74 -10.68
N GLY A 198 13.26 6.98 -9.49
CA GLY A 198 13.33 8.31 -8.89
C GLY A 198 14.69 8.60 -8.30
N LEU A 199 14.97 9.88 -8.11
CA LEU A 199 16.17 10.33 -7.40
C LEU A 199 15.93 11.65 -6.66
N THR A 200 16.75 11.87 -5.64
CA THR A 200 16.80 13.13 -4.89
C THR A 200 18.04 13.90 -5.31
N TYR A 201 17.88 15.20 -5.55
CA TYR A 201 18.96 16.09 -5.96
C TYR A 201 18.87 17.44 -5.26
N ARG A 202 19.95 18.23 -5.32
CA ARG A 202 19.98 19.62 -4.87
C ARG A 202 20.04 20.56 -6.05
N GLU A 203 19.25 21.61 -5.97
CA GLU A 203 19.22 22.73 -6.91
C GLU A 203 18.97 24.02 -6.14
N ASN A 204 19.79 25.05 -6.35
CA ASN A 204 19.65 26.37 -5.71
C ASN A 204 19.46 26.31 -4.17
N GLY A 205 20.17 25.40 -3.50
CA GLY A 205 20.10 25.21 -2.04
C GLY A 205 18.89 24.41 -1.54
N LYS A 206 17.95 24.04 -2.42
CA LYS A 206 16.78 23.23 -2.10
C LYS A 206 17.03 21.75 -2.33
N VAL A 207 16.28 20.90 -1.62
CA VAL A 207 16.18 19.47 -1.91
C VAL A 207 15.04 19.29 -2.90
N CYS A 208 15.27 18.49 -3.94
CA CYS A 208 14.34 18.25 -5.03
C CYS A 208 14.22 16.77 -5.33
N PHE A 209 13.09 16.38 -5.89
CA PHE A 209 12.77 15.04 -6.36
C PHE A 209 12.54 15.07 -7.87
N ALA A 210 12.98 14.02 -8.55
CA ALA A 210 12.60 13.69 -9.93
C ALA A 210 12.17 12.22 -9.97
N GLY A 211 11.06 11.92 -10.62
CA GLY A 211 10.57 10.57 -10.82
C GLY A 211 10.03 10.36 -12.22
N ASP A 212 10.53 9.32 -12.90
CA ASP A 212 10.05 8.86 -14.20
C ASP A 212 9.12 7.66 -13.98
N THR A 213 7.85 7.78 -14.31
CA THR A 213 6.84 6.73 -14.15
C THR A 213 6.49 6.13 -15.51
N ALA A 214 6.64 4.81 -15.65
CA ALA A 214 6.19 4.04 -16.80
C ALA A 214 4.76 3.53 -16.61
N LEU A 215 3.95 3.69 -17.65
CA LEU A 215 2.56 3.27 -17.72
C LEU A 215 2.36 2.24 -18.83
N LYS A 216 1.30 1.45 -18.72
CA LYS A 216 0.98 0.37 -19.65
C LYS A 216 0.92 0.80 -21.13
N ASP A 217 0.33 1.95 -21.40
CA ASP A 217 0.12 2.49 -22.74
C ASP A 217 0.01 4.03 -22.73
N SER A 218 -0.06 4.63 -23.92
CA SER A 218 -0.12 6.10 -24.05
C SER A 218 -1.36 6.72 -23.41
N ALA A 219 -2.51 6.02 -23.43
CA ALA A 219 -3.74 6.54 -22.82
C ALA A 219 -3.64 6.55 -21.28
N SER A 220 -2.98 5.53 -20.72
CA SER A 220 -2.63 5.46 -19.31
C SER A 220 -1.64 6.56 -18.93
N ALA A 221 -0.64 6.81 -19.80
CA ALA A 221 0.30 7.92 -19.62
C ALA A 221 -0.38 9.30 -19.71
N ASP A 222 -1.40 9.47 -20.56
CA ASP A 222 -2.23 10.69 -20.62
C ASP A 222 -2.99 10.89 -19.31
N THR A 223 -3.54 9.81 -18.75
CA THR A 223 -4.25 9.85 -17.46
C THR A 223 -3.31 10.25 -16.32
N PHE A 224 -2.12 9.65 -16.26
CA PHE A 224 -1.11 10.02 -15.26
C PHE A 224 -0.61 11.45 -15.43
N GLU A 225 -0.27 11.87 -16.65
CA GLU A 225 0.24 13.23 -16.90
C GLU A 225 -0.79 14.30 -16.54
N ASN A 226 -2.08 14.07 -16.82
CA ASN A 226 -3.14 15.00 -16.44
C ASN A 226 -3.25 15.16 -14.91
N ALA A 227 -3.19 14.05 -14.17
CA ALA A 227 -3.17 14.10 -12.70
C ALA A 227 -1.89 14.78 -12.20
N ALA A 228 -0.72 14.40 -12.71
CA ALA A 228 0.56 15.01 -12.36
C ALA A 228 0.58 16.53 -12.63
N LYS A 229 0.01 17.00 -13.75
CA LYS A 229 -0.13 18.44 -14.05
C LYS A 229 -1.07 19.14 -13.10
N ALA A 230 -2.20 18.52 -12.74
CA ALA A 230 -3.11 19.06 -11.73
C ALA A 230 -2.43 19.18 -10.37
N TRP A 231 -1.64 18.17 -9.98
CA TRP A 231 -0.81 18.21 -8.79
C TRP A 231 0.23 19.33 -8.85
N ALA A 232 1.00 19.41 -9.95
CA ALA A 232 2.06 20.39 -10.14
C ALA A 232 1.54 21.84 -10.12
N ALA A 233 0.32 22.08 -10.61
CA ALA A 233 -0.33 23.39 -10.53
C ALA A 233 -0.57 23.89 -9.10
N THR A 234 -0.51 22.99 -8.11
CA THR A 234 -0.67 23.30 -6.68
C THR A 234 0.65 23.17 -5.88
N MET A 235 1.78 23.02 -6.58
CA MET A 235 3.12 22.90 -6.02
C MET A 235 4.04 24.01 -6.58
N PRO A 236 4.57 24.93 -5.75
CA PRO A 236 5.24 26.15 -6.23
C PRO A 236 6.46 25.96 -7.14
N ALA A 237 7.08 24.78 -7.13
CA ALA A 237 8.25 24.46 -7.93
C ALA A 237 8.15 23.02 -8.44
N ALA A 238 7.14 22.74 -9.27
CA ALA A 238 6.95 21.45 -9.90
C ALA A 238 6.86 21.54 -11.42
N SER A 239 7.29 20.47 -12.10
CA SER A 239 7.17 20.32 -13.54
C SER A 239 6.79 18.90 -13.91
N VAL A 240 6.13 18.75 -15.05
CA VAL A 240 5.73 17.45 -15.60
C VAL A 240 6.06 17.43 -17.08
N ALA A 241 6.65 16.33 -17.56
CA ALA A 241 6.98 16.16 -18.96
C ALA A 241 6.75 14.72 -19.44
N ARG A 242 6.20 14.57 -20.65
CA ARG A 242 6.17 13.29 -21.37
C ARG A 242 7.58 12.99 -21.90
N VAL A 243 8.24 11.96 -21.37
CA VAL A 243 9.61 11.55 -21.76
C VAL A 243 9.58 10.61 -22.97
N THR A 244 8.65 9.65 -22.94
CA THR A 244 8.35 8.73 -24.04
C THR A 244 6.83 8.60 -24.15
N PRO A 245 6.26 7.92 -25.16
CA PRO A 245 4.81 7.72 -25.23
C PRO A 245 4.19 7.08 -23.98
N THR A 246 4.98 6.36 -23.17
CA THR A 246 4.49 5.65 -21.98
C THR A 246 5.20 6.07 -20.69
N VAL A 247 6.11 7.03 -20.71
CA VAL A 247 6.88 7.47 -19.53
C VAL A 247 6.66 8.96 -19.27
N VAL A 248 6.40 9.30 -18.02
CA VAL A 248 6.17 10.67 -17.55
C VAL A 248 7.13 11.02 -16.42
N ASP A 249 7.87 12.11 -16.62
CA ASP A 249 8.71 12.76 -15.60
C ASP A 249 7.84 13.70 -14.75
N LEU A 250 7.94 13.57 -13.43
CA LEU A 250 7.44 14.52 -12.45
C LEU A 250 8.62 15.00 -11.60
N ARG A 251 8.76 16.32 -11.48
CA ARG A 251 9.78 16.95 -10.62
C ARG A 251 9.15 17.89 -9.63
N SER A 252 9.77 18.00 -8.46
CA SER A 252 9.46 19.08 -7.52
C SER A 252 10.65 19.45 -6.65
N CYS A 253 10.65 20.66 -6.11
CA CYS A 253 11.60 21.09 -5.08
C CYS A 253 10.88 21.48 -3.81
N ASP A 254 11.52 21.23 -2.66
CA ASP A 254 11.03 21.61 -1.33
C ASP A 254 10.61 23.11 -1.32
N PRO A 255 9.32 23.39 -1.05
CA PRO A 255 8.83 24.76 -1.02
C PRO A 255 9.27 25.50 0.26
N GLY A 256 9.86 24.80 1.23
CA GLY A 256 10.33 25.33 2.50
C GLY A 256 9.32 25.14 3.64
N PRO A 257 9.77 25.30 4.90
CA PRO A 257 8.98 24.95 6.10
C PRO A 257 7.74 25.82 6.32
N ASP A 258 7.74 27.04 5.78
CA ASP A 258 6.64 28.00 5.88
C ASP A 258 5.50 27.69 4.90
N TYR A 259 5.74 26.83 3.91
CA TYR A 259 4.71 26.45 2.95
C TYR A 259 3.72 25.47 3.58
N LYS A 260 2.46 25.89 3.68
CA LYS A 260 1.35 25.05 4.15
C LYS A 260 0.38 24.81 3.00
N HIS A 261 -0.11 23.59 2.89
CA HIS A 261 -1.19 23.22 1.98
C HIS A 261 -2.16 22.30 2.69
N ALA A 262 -3.42 22.32 2.28
CA ALA A 262 -4.39 21.35 2.75
C ALA A 262 -4.11 20.00 2.07
N VAL A 263 -3.95 18.96 2.88
CA VAL A 263 -3.85 17.58 2.40
C VAL A 263 -5.27 17.00 2.34
N PRO A 264 -5.71 16.43 1.20
CA PRO A 264 -6.99 15.73 1.10
C PRO A 264 -7.15 14.65 2.18
N GLN A 265 -8.34 14.58 2.79
CA GLN A 265 -8.64 13.61 3.85
C GLN A 265 -9.87 12.76 3.48
N PRO A 266 -9.88 11.45 3.79
CA PRO A 266 -8.76 10.66 4.32
C PRO A 266 -7.58 10.62 3.33
N SER A 267 -6.37 10.38 3.83
CA SER A 267 -5.17 10.29 2.99
C SER A 267 -5.34 9.23 1.89
N ALA A 268 -4.56 9.36 0.81
CA ALA A 268 -4.62 8.40 -0.29
C ALA A 268 -4.21 7.00 0.16
N PHE A 269 -3.24 6.89 1.07
CA PHE A 269 -2.83 5.63 1.70
C PHE A 269 -3.98 4.98 2.47
N LYS A 270 -4.66 5.71 3.37
CA LYS A 270 -5.82 5.20 4.11
C LYS A 270 -6.97 4.78 3.19
N SER A 271 -7.20 5.55 2.11
CA SER A 271 -8.21 5.23 1.11
C SER A 271 -7.87 3.96 0.32
N LEU A 272 -6.59 3.76 -0.01
CA LEU A 272 -6.11 2.52 -0.63
C LEU A 272 -6.20 1.33 0.33
N GLY A 273 -5.86 1.53 1.60
CA GLY A 273 -6.02 0.51 2.65
C GLY A 273 -7.47 0.04 2.79
N LEU A 274 -8.42 0.99 2.87
CA LEU A 274 -9.86 0.69 2.83
C LEU A 274 -10.24 -0.12 1.59
N ARG A 275 -9.72 0.27 0.42
CA ARG A 275 -9.99 -0.44 -0.83
C ARG A 275 -9.54 -1.90 -0.75
N SER A 276 -8.33 -2.16 -0.25
CA SER A 276 -7.81 -3.52 -0.08
C SER A 276 -8.65 -4.34 0.90
N GLN A 277 -9.08 -3.73 2.01
CA GLN A 277 -9.98 -4.38 2.98
C GLN A 277 -11.33 -4.75 2.35
N LEU A 278 -11.96 -3.83 1.61
CA LEU A 278 -13.22 -4.09 0.92
C LEU A 278 -13.09 -5.24 -0.09
N ILE A 279 -11.98 -5.32 -0.82
CA ILE A 279 -11.72 -6.42 -1.76
C ILE A 279 -11.66 -7.75 -1.00
N ALA A 280 -10.88 -7.81 0.08
CA ALA A 280 -10.77 -9.01 0.92
C ALA A 280 -12.13 -9.45 1.47
N ASP A 281 -12.91 -8.52 2.03
CA ASP A 281 -14.25 -8.81 2.57
C ASP A 281 -15.21 -9.34 1.49
N LEU A 282 -15.19 -8.75 0.31
CA LEU A 282 -16.01 -9.18 -0.83
C LEU A 282 -15.62 -10.58 -1.32
N GLN A 283 -14.33 -10.93 -1.28
CA GLN A 283 -13.87 -12.28 -1.61
C GLN A 283 -14.25 -13.29 -0.51
N GLN A 284 -14.00 -12.97 0.76
CA GLN A 284 -14.18 -13.91 1.86
C GLN A 284 -15.66 -14.12 2.20
N GLN A 285 -16.43 -13.04 2.30
CA GLN A 285 -17.82 -13.09 2.76
C GLN A 285 -18.80 -13.33 1.62
N ALA A 286 -18.60 -12.66 0.48
CA ALA A 286 -19.49 -12.76 -0.68
C ALA A 286 -19.00 -13.75 -1.75
N LYS A 287 -17.84 -14.39 -1.56
CA LYS A 287 -17.24 -15.37 -2.49
C LYS A 287 -17.10 -14.83 -3.92
N LEU A 288 -16.88 -13.51 -4.04
CA LEU A 288 -16.65 -12.88 -5.32
C LEU A 288 -15.24 -13.19 -5.82
N ARG A 289 -15.09 -13.41 -7.13
CA ARG A 289 -13.76 -13.46 -7.74
C ARG A 289 -13.07 -12.11 -7.62
N TYR A 290 -11.74 -12.13 -7.51
CA TYR A 290 -10.91 -10.94 -7.31
C TYR A 290 -11.27 -9.78 -8.24
N ALA A 291 -11.31 -9.99 -9.56
CA ALA A 291 -11.66 -8.93 -10.52
C ALA A 291 -13.02 -8.26 -10.26
N VAL A 292 -14.02 -9.02 -9.79
CA VAL A 292 -15.35 -8.48 -9.45
C VAL A 292 -15.30 -7.74 -8.12
N ALA A 293 -14.59 -8.28 -7.13
CA ALA A 293 -14.38 -7.64 -5.83
C ALA A 293 -13.67 -6.28 -6.01
N THR A 294 -12.60 -6.23 -6.80
CA THR A 294 -11.86 -5.03 -7.17
C THR A 294 -12.74 -3.97 -7.83
N CYS A 295 -13.51 -4.35 -8.86
CA CYS A 295 -14.46 -3.43 -9.49
C CYS A 295 -15.53 -2.92 -8.50
N THR A 296 -16.04 -3.80 -7.65
CA THR A 296 -17.09 -3.46 -6.68
C THR A 296 -16.56 -2.51 -5.60
N ALA A 297 -15.35 -2.75 -5.09
CA ALA A 297 -14.68 -1.88 -4.13
C ALA A 297 -14.43 -0.48 -4.72
N ASP A 298 -13.91 -0.40 -5.96
CA ASP A 298 -13.73 0.86 -6.68
C ASP A 298 -15.06 1.62 -6.82
N ALA A 299 -16.13 0.92 -7.20
CA ALA A 299 -17.45 1.53 -7.37
C ALA A 299 -18.08 1.99 -6.04
N LEU A 300 -17.83 1.27 -4.94
CA LEU A 300 -18.28 1.65 -3.61
C LEU A 300 -17.58 2.93 -3.13
N ILE A 301 -16.25 2.99 -3.25
CA ILE A 301 -15.47 4.18 -2.88
C ILE A 301 -15.89 5.38 -3.72
N ALA A 302 -16.03 5.22 -5.03
CA ALA A 302 -16.44 6.32 -5.91
C ALA A 302 -17.86 6.85 -5.61
N ARG A 303 -18.78 5.99 -5.12
CA ARG A 303 -20.16 6.39 -4.82
C ARG A 303 -20.39 6.92 -3.42
N LEU A 304 -19.69 6.38 -2.43
CA LEU A 304 -19.90 6.69 -1.01
C LEU A 304 -18.78 7.56 -0.42
N GLY A 305 -17.60 7.54 -1.03
CA GLY A 305 -16.39 8.18 -0.53
C GLY A 305 -15.72 7.37 0.58
N ALA A 306 -14.38 7.37 0.58
CA ALA A 306 -13.59 6.65 1.58
C ALA A 306 -13.86 7.11 3.02
N ALA A 307 -14.09 8.41 3.24
CA ALA A 307 -14.39 8.97 4.55
C ALA A 307 -15.64 8.33 5.19
N GLN A 308 -16.72 8.18 4.41
CA GLN A 308 -17.96 7.61 4.91
C GLN A 308 -17.79 6.13 5.25
N LEU A 309 -17.03 5.40 4.43
CA LEU A 309 -16.78 3.97 4.60
C LEU A 309 -15.89 3.69 5.82
N LEU A 310 -14.80 4.43 6.00
CA LEU A 310 -13.92 4.32 7.17
C LEU A 310 -14.64 4.65 8.49
N ALA A 311 -15.64 5.54 8.45
CA ALA A 311 -16.45 5.86 9.62
C ALA A 311 -17.34 4.67 10.10
N LEU A 312 -17.32 3.54 9.39
CA LEU A 312 -18.07 2.33 9.70
C LEU A 312 -17.24 1.24 10.39
N ASP A 313 -15.92 1.37 10.50
CA ASP A 313 -15.03 0.32 11.04
C ASP A 313 -15.42 -0.17 12.44
N ASN A 314 -16.08 0.67 13.25
CA ASN A 314 -16.54 0.33 14.60
C ASN A 314 -18.06 0.09 14.70
N VAL A 315 -18.77 0.03 13.57
CA VAL A 315 -20.23 -0.12 13.53
C VAL A 315 -20.57 -1.60 13.42
N THR A 316 -21.01 -2.18 14.54
CA THR A 316 -21.37 -3.61 14.60
C THR A 316 -22.87 -3.87 14.37
N ASP A 317 -23.71 -2.84 14.42
CA ASP A 317 -25.15 -2.99 14.16
C ASP A 317 -25.42 -3.09 12.66
N GLN A 318 -25.81 -4.28 12.21
CA GLN A 318 -26.18 -4.52 10.80
C GLN A 318 -27.41 -3.73 10.36
N ASN A 319 -28.21 -3.22 11.29
CA ASN A 319 -29.34 -2.34 11.04
C ASN A 319 -28.98 -0.85 11.11
N ASP A 320 -27.71 -0.47 11.23
CA ASP A 320 -27.32 0.93 11.11
C ASP A 320 -27.72 1.44 9.71
N PRO A 321 -28.40 2.61 9.59
CA PRO A 321 -28.78 3.18 8.30
C PRO A 321 -27.63 3.31 7.31
N ARG A 322 -26.40 3.57 7.79
CA ARG A 322 -25.21 3.70 6.96
C ARG A 322 -24.77 2.35 6.42
N ILE A 323 -24.85 1.29 7.22
CA ILE A 323 -24.58 -0.09 6.76
C ILE A 323 -25.61 -0.51 5.70
N ARG A 324 -26.89 -0.20 5.91
CA ARG A 324 -27.93 -0.46 4.89
C ARG A 324 -27.67 0.30 3.58
N GLN A 325 -27.16 1.52 3.66
CA GLN A 325 -26.77 2.30 2.49
C GLN A 325 -25.63 1.62 1.73
N VAL A 326 -24.57 1.17 2.42
CA VAL A 326 -23.48 0.39 1.79
C VAL A 326 -24.04 -0.83 1.09
N GLN A 327 -24.85 -1.65 1.78
CA GLN A 327 -25.46 -2.85 1.20
C GLN A 327 -26.34 -2.54 -0.03
N GLN A 328 -27.08 -1.43 -0.01
CA GLN A 328 -27.86 -0.97 -1.14
C GLN A 328 -26.96 -0.65 -2.33
N VAL A 329 -25.93 0.18 -2.13
CA VAL A 329 -25.01 0.54 -3.21
C VAL A 329 -24.30 -0.69 -3.75
N THR A 330 -23.88 -1.63 -2.90
CA THR A 330 -23.30 -2.91 -3.34
C THR A 330 -24.22 -3.66 -4.29
N ARG A 331 -25.53 -3.76 -3.97
CA ARG A 331 -26.52 -4.41 -4.86
C ARG A 331 -26.70 -3.69 -6.19
N GLU A 332 -26.53 -2.37 -6.22
CA GLU A 332 -26.66 -1.56 -7.44
C GLU A 332 -25.44 -1.69 -8.35
N VAL A 333 -24.23 -1.74 -7.81
CA VAL A 333 -22.98 -1.73 -8.61
C VAL A 333 -22.53 -3.14 -9.03
N LEU A 334 -22.80 -4.16 -8.21
CA LEU A 334 -22.31 -5.52 -8.43
C LEU A 334 -22.71 -6.12 -9.79
N PRO A 335 -23.96 -5.98 -10.30
CA PRO A 335 -24.33 -6.51 -11.61
C PRO A 335 -23.48 -5.94 -12.76
N GLY A 336 -23.13 -4.66 -12.70
CA GLY A 336 -22.27 -4.02 -13.69
C GLY A 336 -20.85 -4.60 -13.65
N CYS A 337 -20.29 -4.74 -12.45
CA CYS A 337 -18.97 -5.34 -12.27
C CYS A 337 -18.90 -6.80 -12.71
N LEU A 338 -19.94 -7.59 -12.46
CA LEU A 338 -20.03 -8.98 -12.94
C LEU A 338 -19.96 -9.04 -14.47
N HIS A 339 -20.68 -8.15 -15.16
CA HIS A 339 -20.71 -8.11 -16.62
C HIS A 339 -19.37 -7.66 -17.22
N SER A 340 -18.82 -6.54 -16.74
CA SER A 340 -17.60 -5.93 -17.29
C SER A 340 -16.34 -6.78 -17.13
N THR A 341 -16.34 -7.74 -16.22
CA THR A 341 -15.16 -8.56 -15.93
C THR A 341 -15.26 -9.96 -16.56
N THR A 342 -16.36 -10.29 -17.24
CA THR A 342 -16.54 -11.57 -17.98
C THR A 342 -16.21 -11.48 -19.47
N THR A 343 -16.11 -10.26 -19.98
CA THR A 343 -15.76 -9.92 -21.37
C THR A 343 -14.28 -9.62 -21.51
#